data_AF-A0A0B1P8J9-F1
#
_entry.id   AF-A0A0B1P8J9-F1
#
_cell.length_a   1.000
_cell.length_b   1.000
_cell.length_c   1.000
_cell.angle_alpha   90.00
_cell.angle_beta   90.00
_cell.angle_gamma   90.00
#
_symmetry.space_group_name_H-M   'P 1'
#
loop_
_entity.id
_entity.type
_entity.pdbx_description
1 polymer ?
#
loop_
_entity_poly.entity_id
_entity_poly.type
_entity_poly.pdbx_seq_one_letter_code
_entity_poly.pdbx_strand_id
1 'polypeptide(L)'
;MFCSSLRGRIEWNKVPATLLAMEFPKWRERVLDTYDMALPINMQIGSSGSTEFFHFLLLSSFDLKDSDKVSTRTQRLFYSQGGKNIGIIFLLNEQGQEENGPKALMTLQNSILSDLEMPVLLLFGVDSLEATIQVFQEQFRQSSRSSSQKDISAITLLPFCSIHPPIPKYAINLLIDICLNISSLLDLVTTREGIEKLTIVLSGFPGLVQDIISFWHNDYVAD
;
A
#
# COMPACT_ATOMS: atom_id res chain seq x y z
N MET A 1 11.13 -13.44 2.85
CA MET A 1 11.02 -14.53 1.84
C MET A 1 11.33 -13.96 0.47
N PHE A 2 11.81 -14.76 -0.48
CA PHE A 2 12.07 -14.29 -1.85
C PHE A 2 11.67 -15.34 -2.90
N CYS A 3 11.46 -14.89 -4.13
CA CYS A 3 10.95 -15.73 -5.22
C CYS A 3 12.07 -16.56 -5.85
N SER A 4 11.80 -17.84 -6.11
CA SER A 4 12.73 -18.74 -6.80
C SER A 4 13.02 -18.34 -8.25
N SER A 5 12.12 -17.56 -8.89
CA SER A 5 12.34 -17.06 -10.24
C SER A 5 13.56 -16.14 -10.36
N LEU A 6 14.03 -15.55 -9.24
CA LEU A 6 15.20 -14.68 -9.22
C LEU A 6 16.47 -15.39 -9.70
N ARG A 7 16.57 -16.72 -9.53
CA ARG A 7 17.70 -17.51 -10.05
C ARG A 7 17.79 -17.51 -11.57
N GLY A 8 16.65 -17.40 -12.25
CA GLY A 8 16.57 -17.41 -13.71
C GLY A 8 16.75 -16.02 -14.35
N ARG A 9 16.80 -14.95 -13.54
CA ARG A 9 16.94 -13.56 -14.01
C ARG A 9 18.40 -13.17 -13.88
N ILE A 10 19.08 -12.94 -15.01
CA ILE A 10 20.55 -12.73 -15.04
C ILE A 10 20.96 -11.56 -14.15
N GLU A 11 20.17 -10.49 -14.15
CA GLU A 11 20.38 -9.26 -13.39
C GLU A 11 20.24 -9.47 -11.88
N TRP A 12 19.49 -10.49 -11.47
CA TRP A 12 19.12 -10.76 -10.08
C TRP A 12 19.63 -12.10 -9.56
N ASN A 13 20.39 -12.86 -10.36
CA ASN A 13 20.79 -14.23 -10.04
C ASN A 13 21.67 -14.34 -8.77
N LYS A 14 22.36 -13.25 -8.40
CA LYS A 14 23.15 -13.15 -7.16
C LYS A 14 22.27 -12.91 -5.93
N VAL A 15 21.07 -12.33 -6.08
CA VAL A 15 20.18 -11.99 -4.96
C VAL A 15 19.85 -13.20 -4.08
N PRO A 16 19.45 -14.37 -4.61
CA PRO A 16 19.20 -15.54 -3.77
C PRO A 16 20.39 -15.91 -2.88
N ALA A 17 21.61 -15.88 -3.40
CA ALA A 17 22.80 -16.19 -2.62
C ALA A 17 23.08 -15.10 -1.56
N THR A 18 22.97 -13.83 -1.94
CA THR A 18 23.13 -12.70 -1.01
C THR A 18 22.12 -12.79 0.14
N LEU A 19 20.83 -12.98 -0.15
CA LEU A 19 19.79 -13.05 0.88
C LEU A 19 19.96 -14.28 1.79
N LEU A 20 20.30 -15.44 1.23
CA LEU A 20 20.52 -16.65 2.04
C LEU A 20 21.76 -16.56 2.94
N ALA A 21 22.74 -15.73 2.58
CA ALA A 21 23.93 -15.47 3.40
C ALA A 21 23.69 -14.49 4.55
N MET A 22 22.62 -13.67 4.49
CA MET A 22 22.30 -12.72 5.56
C MET A 22 21.91 -13.43 6.86
N GLU A 23 22.47 -12.97 7.98
CA GLU A 23 22.14 -13.52 9.31
C GLU A 23 20.71 -13.15 9.75
N PHE A 24 20.25 -11.96 9.37
CA PHE A 24 18.93 -11.46 9.71
C PHE A 24 18.35 -10.53 8.63
N PRO A 25 17.06 -10.66 8.27
CA PRO A 25 16.13 -11.71 8.68
C PRO A 25 16.51 -13.07 8.07
N LYS A 26 16.06 -14.19 8.68
CA LYS A 26 16.29 -15.53 8.10
C LYS A 26 15.49 -15.70 6.81
N TRP A 27 16.17 -15.54 5.67
CA TRP A 27 15.55 -15.64 4.36
C TRP A 27 15.18 -17.06 3.99
N ARG A 28 14.09 -17.19 3.23
CA ARG A 28 13.63 -18.46 2.67
C ARG A 28 13.18 -18.21 1.24
N GLU A 29 13.65 -19.08 0.36
CA GLU A 29 13.23 -19.15 -1.03
C GLU A 29 11.85 -19.83 -1.12
N ARG A 30 10.96 -19.27 -1.94
CA ARG A 30 9.63 -19.82 -2.22
C ARG A 30 9.22 -19.52 -3.66
N VAL A 31 8.25 -20.25 -4.18
CA VAL A 31 7.55 -19.85 -5.42
C VAL A 31 6.55 -18.77 -5.03
N LEU A 32 6.67 -17.59 -5.64
CA LEU A 32 5.82 -16.42 -5.37
C LEU A 32 5.31 -15.87 -6.71
N ASP A 33 4.00 -15.65 -6.79
CA ASP A 33 3.36 -15.24 -8.05
C ASP A 33 3.23 -13.72 -8.18
N THR A 34 3.12 -13.00 -7.07
CA THR A 34 2.73 -11.58 -7.05
C THR A 34 3.87 -10.63 -6.70
N TYR A 35 4.89 -11.08 -5.96
CA TYR A 35 6.03 -10.27 -5.55
C TYR A 35 7.33 -11.08 -5.62
N ASP A 36 8.47 -10.39 -5.71
CA ASP A 36 9.79 -11.02 -5.75
C ASP A 36 10.38 -11.19 -4.35
N MET A 37 10.01 -10.31 -3.42
CA MET A 37 10.56 -10.29 -2.07
C MET A 37 9.50 -9.85 -1.05
N ALA A 38 9.51 -10.45 0.13
CA ALA A 38 8.72 -10.02 1.29
C ALA A 38 9.64 -9.82 2.50
N LEU A 39 9.66 -8.60 3.01
CA LEU A 39 10.52 -8.14 4.09
C LEU A 39 9.69 -7.87 5.35
N PRO A 40 10.01 -8.46 6.51
CA PRO A 40 9.26 -8.17 7.73
C PRO A 40 9.51 -6.74 8.22
N ILE A 41 8.44 -6.03 8.58
CA ILE A 41 8.49 -4.61 8.98
C ILE A 41 8.08 -4.37 10.44
N ASN A 42 7.16 -5.16 11.00
CA ASN A 42 6.76 -5.09 12.41
C ASN A 42 7.13 -6.37 13.15
N MET A 43 8.10 -6.27 14.06
CA MET A 43 8.51 -7.34 14.99
C MET A 43 8.27 -6.93 16.44
N GLN A 44 7.13 -6.32 16.75
CA GLN A 44 6.76 -6.15 18.15
C GLN A 44 6.26 -7.49 18.70
N ILE A 45 7.10 -8.09 19.55
CA ILE A 45 6.78 -9.26 20.36
C ILE A 45 5.81 -8.76 21.46
N GLY A 46 4.51 -8.78 21.18
CA GLY A 46 3.50 -8.29 22.12
C GLY A 46 2.06 -8.64 21.70
N SER A 47 1.51 -9.67 22.37
CA SER A 47 0.10 -10.04 22.56
C SER A 47 -0.90 -10.25 21.40
N SER A 48 -0.68 -9.83 20.14
CA SER A 48 -1.54 -10.31 19.02
C SER A 48 -0.89 -10.35 17.62
N GLY A 49 0.38 -10.76 17.54
CA GLY A 49 0.76 -11.93 16.73
C GLY A 49 0.66 -11.99 15.20
N SER A 50 0.54 -10.90 14.42
CA SER A 50 0.77 -10.97 12.97
C SER A 50 2.02 -10.18 12.53
N THR A 51 3.03 -10.88 12.01
CA THR A 51 4.17 -10.24 11.35
C THR A 51 3.70 -9.58 10.06
N GLU A 52 3.75 -8.25 10.00
CA GLU A 52 3.49 -7.52 8.76
C GLU A 52 4.71 -7.59 7.84
N PHE A 53 4.44 -7.70 6.54
CA PHE A 53 5.45 -7.77 5.50
C PHE A 53 5.30 -6.62 4.52
N PHE A 54 6.44 -6.09 4.10
CA PHE A 54 6.55 -5.20 2.96
C PHE A 54 6.95 -6.00 1.73
N HIS A 55 6.17 -5.88 0.67
CA HIS A 55 6.30 -6.67 -0.55
C HIS A 55 6.99 -5.86 -1.64
N PHE A 56 8.06 -6.39 -2.20
CA PHE A 56 8.82 -5.73 -3.26
C PHE A 56 8.74 -6.51 -4.57
N LEU A 57 8.57 -5.77 -5.66
CA LEU A 57 8.96 -6.20 -7.00
C LEU A 57 10.40 -5.79 -7.24
N LEU A 58 11.21 -6.70 -7.74
CA LEU A 58 12.57 -6.41 -8.16
C LEU A 58 12.51 -6.22 -9.67
N LEU A 59 12.87 -5.03 -10.17
CA LEU A 59 12.80 -4.70 -11.60
C LEU A 59 14.12 -4.12 -12.09
N SER A 60 14.54 -4.51 -13.28
CA SER A 60 15.68 -3.94 -14.00
C SER A 60 15.23 -3.36 -15.34
N SER A 61 16.16 -2.80 -16.10
CA SER A 61 15.84 -2.28 -17.44
C SER A 61 15.42 -3.40 -18.40
N PHE A 62 15.90 -4.63 -18.18
CA PHE A 62 15.53 -5.79 -18.97
C PHE A 62 14.06 -6.18 -18.83
N ASP A 63 13.50 -6.12 -17.62
CA ASP A 63 12.11 -6.48 -17.39
C ASP A 63 11.14 -5.53 -18.11
N LEU A 64 11.54 -4.27 -18.29
CA LEU A 64 10.73 -3.24 -18.94
C LEU A 64 10.62 -3.41 -20.46
N LYS A 65 11.35 -4.36 -21.06
CA LYS A 65 11.15 -4.76 -22.47
C LYS A 65 9.76 -5.39 -22.70
N ASP A 66 9.18 -5.97 -21.65
CA ASP A 66 7.82 -6.52 -21.64
C ASP A 66 6.94 -5.67 -20.70
N SER A 67 6.68 -4.44 -21.12
CA SER A 67 5.97 -3.43 -20.32
C SER A 67 4.59 -3.89 -19.85
N ASP A 68 3.87 -4.64 -20.68
CA ASP A 68 2.51 -5.11 -20.38
C ASP A 68 2.52 -6.13 -19.25
N LYS A 69 3.48 -7.05 -19.28
CA LYS A 69 3.67 -8.03 -18.21
C LYS A 69 4.08 -7.36 -16.90
N VAL A 70 5.00 -6.39 -16.95
CA VAL A 70 5.42 -5.64 -15.75
C VAL A 70 4.26 -4.82 -15.20
N SER A 71 3.49 -4.14 -16.07
CA SER A 71 2.32 -3.35 -15.67
C SER A 71 1.27 -4.24 -15.00
N THR A 72 0.90 -5.36 -15.62
CA THR A 72 -0.06 -6.33 -15.07
C THR A 72 0.39 -6.85 -13.71
N ARG A 73 1.68 -7.20 -13.59
CA ARG A 73 2.26 -7.69 -12.33
C ARG A 73 2.26 -6.62 -11.24
N THR A 74 2.56 -5.37 -11.62
CA THR A 74 2.59 -4.22 -10.72
C THR A 74 1.20 -3.87 -10.21
N GLN A 75 0.21 -3.79 -11.09
CA GLN A 75 -1.20 -3.60 -10.74
C GLN A 75 -1.70 -4.72 -9.84
N ARG A 76 -1.39 -5.98 -10.17
CA ARG A 76 -1.79 -7.14 -9.35
C ARG A 76 -1.23 -7.04 -7.94
N LEU A 77 0.05 -6.68 -7.77
CA LEU A 77 0.62 -6.45 -6.45
C LEU A 77 -0.11 -5.32 -5.73
N PHE A 78 -0.27 -4.17 -6.39
CA PHE A 78 -0.90 -2.99 -5.84
C PHE A 78 -2.30 -3.28 -5.29
N TYR A 79 -3.19 -3.80 -6.13
CA TYR A 79 -4.57 -4.08 -5.74
C TYR A 79 -4.68 -5.24 -4.75
N SER A 80 -3.82 -6.25 -4.82
CA SER A 80 -3.85 -7.38 -3.86
C SER A 80 -3.49 -6.99 -2.44
N GLN A 81 -2.67 -5.94 -2.27
CA GLN A 81 -2.23 -5.43 -0.96
C GLN A 81 -2.95 -4.12 -0.57
N GLY A 82 -3.94 -3.69 -1.36
CA GLY A 82 -4.68 -2.46 -1.13
C GLY A 82 -3.78 -1.21 -1.12
N GLY A 83 -2.72 -1.19 -1.93
CA GLY A 83 -1.78 -0.07 -2.01
C GLY A 83 -0.84 0.09 -0.80
N LYS A 84 -0.91 -0.79 0.22
CA LYS A 84 -0.11 -0.67 1.44
C LYS A 84 1.05 -1.64 1.45
N ASN A 85 2.15 -1.23 2.09
CA ASN A 85 3.34 -2.08 2.33
C ASN A 85 3.85 -2.77 1.04
N ILE A 86 3.89 -2.02 -0.06
CA ILE A 86 4.34 -2.47 -1.37
C ILE A 86 5.37 -1.49 -1.92
N GLY A 87 6.28 -1.99 -2.76
CA GLY A 87 7.30 -1.17 -3.40
C GLY A 87 7.96 -1.84 -4.58
N ILE A 88 8.76 -1.07 -5.30
CA ILE A 88 9.71 -1.58 -6.30
C ILE A 88 11.12 -1.35 -5.79
N ILE A 89 11.99 -2.34 -5.95
CA ILE A 89 13.44 -2.16 -5.94
C ILE A 89 13.90 -2.16 -7.40
N PHE A 90 14.39 -1.03 -7.88
CA PHE A 90 14.82 -0.85 -9.27
C PHE A 90 16.34 -0.88 -9.39
N LEU A 91 16.87 -1.80 -10.19
CA LEU A 91 18.31 -1.91 -10.46
C LEU A 91 18.74 -0.90 -11.53
N LEU A 92 19.56 0.07 -11.13
CA LEU A 92 20.06 1.13 -12.01
C LEU A 92 21.27 0.73 -12.83
N ASN A 93 22.21 -0.01 -12.22
CA ASN A 93 23.46 -0.39 -12.87
C ASN A 93 23.51 -1.91 -13.03
N GLU A 94 23.33 -2.35 -14.26
CA GLU A 94 23.51 -3.73 -14.66
C GLU A 94 24.97 -3.90 -15.08
N GLN A 95 25.67 -4.92 -14.56
CA GLN A 95 27.04 -5.21 -14.97
C GLN A 95 27.07 -5.39 -16.50
N GLY A 96 27.61 -4.40 -17.23
CA GLY A 96 27.80 -4.43 -18.68
C GLY A 96 26.80 -3.62 -19.53
N GLN A 97 25.89 -2.83 -18.95
CA GLN A 97 24.97 -1.95 -19.71
C GLN A 97 24.98 -0.52 -19.12
N GLU A 98 25.91 0.31 -19.57
CA GLU A 98 26.13 1.66 -19.00
C GLU A 98 25.04 2.70 -19.33
N GLU A 99 24.17 2.49 -20.33
CA GLU A 99 23.34 3.58 -20.88
C GLU A 99 21.82 3.53 -20.62
N ASN A 100 21.26 2.46 -20.03
CA ASN A 100 19.80 2.29 -20.03
C ASN A 100 19.11 2.47 -18.67
N GLY A 101 19.81 2.39 -17.54
CA GLY A 101 19.18 2.38 -16.20
C GLY A 101 18.32 3.60 -15.88
N PRO A 102 18.87 4.83 -15.87
CA PRO A 102 18.11 6.04 -15.57
C PRO A 102 16.95 6.30 -16.55
N LYS A 103 17.14 6.01 -17.84
CA LYS A 103 16.10 6.16 -18.87
C LYS A 103 14.96 5.14 -18.68
N ALA A 104 15.31 3.91 -18.31
CA ALA A 104 14.37 2.86 -17.98
C ALA A 104 13.58 3.20 -16.71
N LEU A 105 14.23 3.79 -15.69
CA LEU A 105 13.54 4.31 -14.50
C LEU A 105 12.52 5.40 -14.86
N MET A 106 12.90 6.37 -15.69
CA MET A 106 11.95 7.41 -16.14
C MET A 106 10.77 6.80 -16.89
N THR A 107 11.02 5.76 -17.70
CA THR A 107 9.96 5.04 -18.41
C THR A 107 9.01 4.35 -17.42
N LEU A 108 9.56 3.67 -16.41
CA LEU A 108 8.78 3.04 -15.34
C LEU A 108 7.89 4.07 -14.61
N GLN A 109 8.46 5.21 -14.24
CA GLN A 109 7.75 6.28 -13.53
C GLN A 109 6.62 6.89 -14.37
N ASN A 110 6.88 7.16 -15.65
CA ASN A 110 5.90 7.83 -16.51
C ASN A 110 4.81 6.92 -17.07
N SER A 111 5.01 5.61 -17.08
CA SER A 111 4.06 4.66 -17.70
C SER A 111 3.35 3.77 -16.68
N ILE A 112 4.10 3.07 -15.83
CA ILE A 112 3.55 2.04 -14.95
C ILE A 112 3.09 2.64 -13.61
N LEU A 113 3.77 3.69 -13.17
CA LEU A 113 3.54 4.30 -11.87
C LEU A 113 2.76 5.62 -11.94
N SER A 114 2.31 6.05 -13.12
CA SER A 114 1.55 7.30 -13.28
C SER A 114 0.27 7.29 -12.44
N ASP A 115 -0.37 6.11 -12.31
CA ASP A 115 -1.65 5.92 -11.64
C ASP A 115 -1.54 5.11 -10.34
N LEU A 116 -0.32 4.69 -9.96
CA LEU A 116 -0.07 3.81 -8.80
C LEU A 116 0.91 4.47 -7.84
N GLU A 117 0.42 4.81 -6.64
CA GLU A 117 1.26 5.32 -5.56
C GLU A 117 2.10 4.20 -4.94
N MET A 118 3.26 3.92 -5.53
CA MET A 118 4.18 2.89 -5.03
C MET A 118 5.62 3.43 -4.96
N PRO A 119 6.30 3.32 -3.80
CA PRO A 119 7.67 3.78 -3.66
C PRO A 119 8.63 2.95 -4.52
N VAL A 120 9.61 3.63 -5.11
CA VAL A 120 10.72 3.02 -5.86
C VAL A 120 12.02 3.23 -5.10
N LEU A 121 12.62 2.15 -4.64
CA LEU A 121 13.96 2.12 -4.05
C LEU A 121 14.97 1.88 -5.17
N LEU A 122 15.96 2.76 -5.28
CA LEU A 122 17.00 2.65 -6.29
C LEU A 122 18.14 1.80 -5.76
N LEU A 123 18.54 0.81 -6.57
CA LEU A 123 19.63 -0.09 -6.27
C LEU A 123 20.74 0.11 -7.31
N PHE A 124 21.90 0.58 -6.88
CA PHE A 124 23.05 0.84 -7.76
C PHE A 124 23.84 -0.43 -8.12
N GLY A 125 23.49 -1.56 -7.52
CA GLY A 125 24.10 -2.85 -7.77
C GLY A 125 23.60 -3.88 -6.78
N VAL A 126 23.57 -5.15 -7.18
CA VAL A 126 23.07 -6.24 -6.31
C VAL A 126 23.87 -6.34 -5.02
N ASP A 127 25.17 -5.99 -5.06
CA ASP A 127 26.05 -6.00 -3.88
C ASP A 127 25.61 -5.00 -2.80
N SER A 128 24.87 -3.94 -3.17
CA SER A 128 24.34 -2.95 -2.22
C SER A 128 22.99 -3.34 -1.60
N LEU A 129 22.37 -4.44 -2.04
CA LEU A 129 21.01 -4.81 -1.65
C LEU A 129 20.83 -4.99 -0.14
N GLU A 130 21.80 -5.66 0.49
CA GLU A 130 21.76 -5.89 1.93
C GLU A 130 21.75 -4.56 2.71
N ALA A 131 22.68 -3.65 2.38
CA ALA A 131 22.75 -2.34 3.02
C ALA A 131 21.45 -1.53 2.78
N THR A 132 20.90 -1.56 1.56
CA THR A 132 19.62 -0.90 1.25
C THR A 132 18.47 -1.47 2.08
N ILE A 133 18.38 -2.80 2.22
CA ILE A 133 17.35 -3.45 3.05
C ILE A 133 17.49 -3.04 4.52
N GLN A 134 18.71 -3.03 5.06
CA GLN A 134 18.97 -2.67 6.45
C GLN A 134 18.53 -1.22 6.73
N VAL A 135 18.96 -0.27 5.88
CA VAL A 135 18.54 1.14 5.97
C VAL A 135 17.02 1.28 5.90
N PHE A 136 16.38 0.57 4.97
CA PHE A 136 14.92 0.57 4.86
C PHE A 136 14.25 0.07 6.15
N GLN A 137 14.71 -1.04 6.73
CA GLN A 137 14.15 -1.55 7.98
C GLN A 137 14.35 -0.60 9.16
N GLU A 138 15.51 0.06 9.25
CA GLU A 138 15.78 1.05 10.27
C GLU A 138 14.86 2.27 10.16
N GLN A 139 14.73 2.83 8.95
CA GLN A 139 13.83 3.95 8.69
C GLN A 139 12.37 3.57 8.97
N PHE A 140 11.95 2.38 8.56
CA PHE A 140 10.61 1.90 8.84
C PHE A 140 10.36 1.87 10.35
N ARG A 141 11.26 1.25 11.13
CA ARG A 141 11.18 1.18 12.61
C ARG A 141 11.15 2.56 13.28
N GLN A 142 11.85 3.55 12.73
CA GLN A 142 11.84 4.92 13.23
C GLN A 142 10.52 5.63 12.91
N SER A 143 9.97 5.40 11.72
CA SER A 143 8.68 5.97 11.28
C SER A 143 7.48 5.34 11.99
N SER A 144 7.53 4.05 12.34
CA SER A 144 6.46 3.42 13.14
C SER A 144 6.39 3.93 14.58
N ARG A 145 7.44 4.60 15.08
CA ARG A 145 7.42 5.25 16.41
C ARG A 145 6.76 6.64 16.37
N SER A 146 6.61 7.25 15.19
CA SER A 146 6.08 8.61 15.02
C SER A 146 4.76 8.68 14.24
N SER A 147 4.36 7.60 13.56
CA SER A 147 3.08 7.53 12.85
C SER A 147 2.10 6.63 13.58
N SER A 148 1.07 7.23 14.16
CA SER A 148 -0.23 6.55 14.23
C SER A 148 -0.59 6.16 12.79
N GLN A 149 -0.65 4.86 12.51
CA GLN A 149 -0.97 4.29 11.20
C GLN A 149 -2.15 5.05 10.57
N LYS A 150 -1.88 5.86 9.54
CA LYS A 150 -2.92 6.27 8.61
C LYS A 150 -3.17 5.07 7.71
N ASP A 151 -3.99 4.15 8.21
CA ASP A 151 -4.79 3.32 7.32
C ASP A 151 -5.42 4.22 6.25
N ILE A 152 -5.56 3.73 5.01
CA ILE A 152 -6.47 4.32 4.03
C ILE A 152 -7.78 4.50 4.77
N SER A 153 -8.01 5.73 5.22
CA SER A 153 -8.95 5.92 6.30
C SER A 153 -10.30 5.60 5.70
N ALA A 154 -11.11 4.85 6.43
CA ALA A 154 -12.50 4.59 6.08
C ALA A 154 -13.25 5.91 5.72
N ILE A 155 -12.71 7.06 6.15
CA ILE A 155 -13.02 8.43 5.71
C ILE A 155 -13.07 8.62 4.19
N THR A 156 -12.27 7.91 3.40
CA THR A 156 -12.30 7.99 1.92
C THR A 156 -13.61 7.50 1.32
N LEU A 157 -14.38 6.68 2.06
CA LEU A 157 -15.71 6.20 1.66
C LEU A 157 -16.85 7.08 2.15
N LEU A 158 -16.59 8.06 3.05
CA LEU A 158 -17.60 9.01 3.54
C LEU A 158 -18.39 9.73 2.44
N PRO A 159 -17.79 10.20 1.32
CA PRO A 159 -18.57 10.84 0.26
C PRO A 159 -19.75 10.01 -0.26
N PHE A 160 -19.67 8.69 -0.12
CA PHE A 160 -20.63 7.75 -0.69
C PHE A 160 -21.64 7.20 0.33
N CYS A 161 -21.57 7.62 1.60
CA CYS A 161 -22.45 7.16 2.67
C CYS A 161 -23.78 7.94 2.73
N SER A 162 -24.35 8.31 1.58
CA SER A 162 -25.64 9.01 1.46
C SER A 162 -26.41 8.53 0.24
N ILE A 163 -27.75 8.55 0.32
CA ILE A 163 -28.60 8.34 -0.87
C ILE A 163 -28.41 9.55 -1.79
N HIS A 164 -28.01 9.30 -3.03
CA HIS A 164 -27.62 10.28 -4.05
C HIS A 164 -28.24 11.69 -3.91
N PRO A 165 -27.44 12.78 -3.99
CA PRO A 165 -26.04 12.85 -4.44
C PRO A 165 -25.00 12.53 -3.35
N PRO A 166 -23.71 12.35 -3.72
CA PRO A 166 -22.60 12.22 -2.77
C PRO A 166 -22.53 13.37 -1.77
N ILE A 167 -22.06 13.08 -0.56
CA ILE A 167 -21.92 14.07 0.51
C ILE A 167 -21.02 15.23 0.04
N PRO A 168 -21.46 16.50 0.15
CA PRO A 168 -20.63 17.64 -0.22
C PRO A 168 -19.32 17.69 0.56
N LYS A 169 -18.22 18.09 -0.10
CA LYS A 169 -16.88 18.17 0.50
C LYS A 169 -16.83 18.94 1.82
N TYR A 170 -17.64 20.01 1.94
CA TYR A 170 -17.72 20.79 3.19
C TYR A 170 -18.38 19.99 4.33
N ALA A 171 -19.44 19.23 4.04
CA ALA A 171 -20.07 18.34 5.03
C ALA A 171 -19.13 17.19 5.43
N ILE A 172 -18.33 16.66 4.50
CA ILE A 172 -17.34 15.61 4.81
C ILE A 172 -16.33 16.11 5.85
N ASN A 173 -15.83 17.34 5.72
CA ASN A 173 -14.89 17.89 6.68
C ASN A 173 -15.50 17.98 8.09
N LEU A 174 -16.76 18.40 8.19
CA LEU A 174 -17.49 18.44 9.46
C LEU A 174 -17.73 17.04 10.04
N LEU A 175 -17.96 16.05 9.17
CA LEU A 175 -18.12 14.65 9.58
C LEU A 175 -16.80 14.04 10.08
N ILE A 176 -15.66 14.39 9.49
CA ILE A 176 -14.33 13.93 9.94
C ILE A 176 -14.03 14.39 11.37
N ASP A 177 -14.52 15.57 11.76
CA ASP A 177 -14.32 16.10 13.12
C ASP A 177 -15.07 15.29 14.19
N ILE A 178 -16.13 14.57 13.81
CA ILE A 178 -16.94 13.75 14.73
C ILE A 178 -16.85 12.24 14.47
N CYS A 179 -16.38 11.82 13.29
CA CYS A 179 -16.23 10.43 12.87
C CYS A 179 -14.75 10.10 12.69
N LEU A 180 -14.20 9.31 13.61
CA LEU A 180 -12.81 8.85 13.52
C LEU A 180 -12.64 7.74 12.46
N ASN A 181 -13.72 7.02 12.14
CA ASN A 181 -13.81 5.97 11.11
C ASN A 181 -15.28 5.70 10.73
N ILE A 182 -15.52 4.77 9.77
CA ILE A 182 -16.89 4.38 9.35
C ILE A 182 -17.69 3.75 10.51
N SER A 183 -17.07 2.98 11.40
CA SER A 183 -17.78 2.40 12.54
C SER A 183 -18.34 3.48 13.47
N SER A 184 -17.59 4.57 13.67
CA SER A 184 -18.09 5.73 14.42
C SER A 184 -19.26 6.41 13.71
N LEU A 185 -19.29 6.44 12.38
CA LEU A 185 -20.46 6.92 11.63
C LEU A 185 -21.66 6.00 11.85
N LEU A 186 -21.45 4.68 11.89
CA LEU A 186 -22.52 3.71 12.15
C LEU A 186 -23.11 3.90 13.55
N ASP A 187 -22.28 4.11 14.56
CA ASP A 187 -22.73 4.42 15.93
C ASP A 187 -23.54 5.73 15.98
N LEU A 188 -23.14 6.73 15.17
CA LEU A 188 -23.85 8.01 15.08
C LEU A 188 -25.24 7.86 14.43
N VAL A 189 -25.39 7.02 13.41
CA VAL A 189 -26.69 6.85 12.72
C VAL A 189 -27.62 5.84 13.39
N THR A 190 -27.11 5.03 14.31
CA THR A 190 -27.89 4.00 15.03
C THR A 190 -28.36 4.43 16.41
N THR A 191 -27.67 5.39 17.05
CA THR A 191 -28.02 5.88 18.39
C THR A 191 -28.76 7.20 18.35
N ARG A 192 -29.73 7.40 19.27
CA ARG A 192 -30.48 8.66 19.38
C ARG A 192 -29.57 9.86 19.65
N GLU A 193 -28.62 9.71 20.57
CA GLU A 193 -27.62 10.74 20.90
C GLU A 193 -26.73 11.05 19.68
N GLY A 194 -26.34 10.02 18.92
CA GLY A 194 -25.56 10.17 17.70
C GLY A 194 -26.30 10.94 16.61
N ILE A 195 -27.58 10.63 16.39
CA ILE A 195 -28.43 11.32 15.40
C ILE A 195 -28.62 12.79 15.78
N GLU A 196 -28.81 13.10 17.07
CA GLU A 196 -28.90 14.48 17.56
C GLU A 196 -27.60 15.24 17.29
N LYS A 197 -26.44 14.60 17.54
CA LYS A 197 -25.11 15.18 17.28
C LYS A 197 -24.87 15.43 15.79
N LEU A 198 -25.26 14.47 14.94
CA LEU A 198 -25.18 14.56 13.48
C LEU A 198 -26.06 15.70 12.94
N THR A 199 -27.26 15.85 13.51
CA THR A 199 -28.22 16.92 13.15
C THR A 199 -27.70 18.31 13.48
N ILE A 200 -27.02 18.47 14.63
CA ILE A 200 -26.41 19.74 15.04
C ILE A 200 -25.27 20.11 14.07
N VAL A 201 -24.37 19.15 13.81
CA VAL A 201 -23.17 19.37 12.98
C VAL A 201 -23.52 19.63 11.51
N LEU A 202 -24.54 18.94 10.98
CA LEU A 202 -25.00 19.10 9.60
C LEU A 202 -26.22 20.03 9.45
N SER A 203 -26.49 20.88 10.45
CA SER A 203 -27.64 21.80 10.44
C SER A 203 -27.69 22.74 9.21
N GLY A 204 -26.54 23.00 8.58
CA GLY A 204 -26.45 23.77 7.33
C GLY A 204 -26.78 23.00 6.03
N PHE A 205 -27.07 21.70 6.11
CA PHE A 205 -27.33 20.82 4.98
C PHE A 205 -28.72 20.17 5.08
N PRO A 206 -29.77 20.80 4.53
CA PRO A 206 -31.13 20.27 4.61
C PRO A 206 -31.23 18.91 3.90
N GLY A 207 -31.86 17.93 4.55
CA GLY A 207 -32.08 16.58 4.00
C GLY A 207 -30.90 15.61 4.15
N LEU A 208 -29.66 16.11 4.20
CA LEU A 208 -28.45 15.28 4.19
C LEU A 208 -28.38 14.27 5.35
N VAL A 209 -28.80 14.67 6.56
CA VAL A 209 -28.84 13.78 7.73
C VAL A 209 -29.78 12.59 7.48
N GLN A 210 -30.94 12.85 6.89
CA GLN A 210 -31.92 11.82 6.56
C GLN A 210 -31.40 10.91 5.45
N ASP A 211 -30.69 11.45 4.47
CA ASP A 211 -30.10 10.69 3.37
C ASP A 211 -28.98 9.76 3.85
N ILE A 212 -28.16 10.21 4.81
CA ILE A 212 -27.12 9.39 5.46
C ILE A 212 -27.76 8.28 6.29
N ILE A 213 -28.76 8.60 7.13
CA ILE A 213 -29.46 7.59 7.94
C ILE A 213 -30.13 6.55 7.05
N SER A 214 -30.81 6.99 5.99
CA SER A 214 -31.55 6.12 5.07
C SER A 214 -30.61 5.24 4.25
N PHE A 215 -29.41 5.71 3.88
CA PHE A 215 -28.38 4.90 3.24
C PHE A 215 -28.05 3.66 4.09
N TRP A 216 -27.76 3.85 5.37
CA TRP A 216 -27.40 2.76 6.28
C TRP A 216 -28.58 1.86 6.69
N HIS A 217 -29.82 2.37 6.65
CA HIS A 217 -31.02 1.58 6.98
C HIS A 217 -31.58 0.79 5.78
N ASN A 218 -31.38 1.27 4.54
CA ASN A 218 -31.91 0.61 3.34
C ASN A 218 -31.01 -0.51 2.79
N ASP A 219 -29.73 -0.56 3.16
CA ASP A 219 -28.80 -1.63 2.75
C ASP A 219 -29.07 -3.01 3.41
N TYR A 220 -30.13 -3.14 4.23
CA TYR A 220 -30.56 -4.40 4.85
C TYR A 220 -31.64 -5.19 4.08
N VAL A 221 -32.00 -4.81 2.86
CA VAL A 221 -32.85 -5.66 1.99
C VAL A 221 -31.96 -6.43 1.02
N ALA A 222 -31.25 -7.43 1.54
CA ALA A 222 -30.80 -8.55 0.74
C ALA A 222 -31.93 -9.58 0.70
N ASP A 223 -32.71 -9.56 -0.39
CA ASP A 223 -33.46 -10.75 -0.83
C ASP A 223 -32.50 -11.75 -1.48
#